data_AF-A0A7K1SKU1-F1
#
_entry.id   AF-A0A7K1SKU1-F1
#
_cell.length_a   1.000
_cell.length_b   1.000
_cell.length_c   1.000
_cell.angle_alpha   90.00
_cell.angle_beta   90.00
_cell.angle_gamma   90.00
#
_symmetry.space_group_name_H-M   'P 1'
#
loop_
_entity.id
_entity.type
_entity.pdbx_description
1 polymer ?
#
loop_
_entity_poly.entity_id
_entity_poly.type
_entity_poly.pdbx_seq_one_letter_code
_entity_poly.pdbx_strand_id
1 'polypeptide(L)'
;MVGTIREMCTYTHHFTKAEQEENNQAMAHARIAITELEDEKKAVMSQYKAKIDAKTGDMNLLARYMIDKYTTRSKYALKQKNFTTMMWEWVDEDTGEILKKEPLMGKDRQQDIPFPEPEKTKAEPPFNESTGEVATPVGGDVPLTETPPLPPLETILNRDRPALPFDVVVTPTEVEDLNNGDDGRVPDSVQDILLLKEAFGLPSGETSTDETTSTEDEEVEKSDNEGADFDADKYNPEDDQKKPEPPKRGPGRPRK
;
A
#
# COMPACT_ATOMS: atom_id res chain seq x y z
N MET A 1 13.65 -66.44 47.67
CA MET A 1 12.84 -65.44 46.94
C MET A 1 13.55 -64.11 47.05
N VAL A 2 13.91 -63.49 45.93
CA VAL A 2 14.54 -62.16 45.91
C VAL A 2 13.42 -61.14 45.73
N GLY A 3 13.22 -60.28 46.73
CA GLY A 3 12.23 -59.20 46.65
C GLY A 3 12.83 -57.99 45.95
N THR A 4 12.20 -57.53 44.86
CA THR A 4 12.60 -56.31 44.16
C THR A 4 11.88 -55.12 44.80
N ILE A 5 12.62 -54.21 45.43
CA ILE A 5 12.09 -52.96 45.98
C ILE A 5 12.44 -51.85 44.99
N ARG A 6 11.47 -50.99 44.65
CA ARG A 6 11.66 -49.82 43.79
C ARG A 6 11.70 -48.58 44.67
N GLU A 7 12.80 -47.85 44.61
CA GLU A 7 12.95 -46.55 45.27
C GLU A 7 13.23 -45.48 44.20
N MET A 8 12.71 -44.26 44.39
CA MET A 8 13.05 -43.13 43.53
C MET A 8 14.43 -42.60 43.91
N CYS A 9 15.33 -42.55 42.94
CA CYS A 9 16.63 -41.92 43.08
C CYS A 9 16.73 -40.77 42.07
N THR A 10 17.26 -39.63 42.50
CA THR A 10 17.63 -38.51 41.61
C THR A 10 18.99 -38.77 41.00
N TYR A 11 19.10 -38.69 39.68
CA TYR A 11 20.36 -38.85 38.95
C TYR A 11 20.58 -37.68 37.98
N THR A 12 21.85 -37.33 37.79
CA THR A 12 22.28 -36.30 36.83
C THR A 12 22.69 -36.96 35.52
N HIS A 13 21.90 -36.75 34.46
CA HIS A 13 22.25 -37.18 33.11
C HIS A 13 23.24 -36.22 32.48
N HIS A 14 24.29 -36.76 31.87
CA HIS A 14 25.19 -36.00 31.01
C HIS A 14 24.92 -36.40 29.56
N PHE A 15 24.47 -35.45 28.75
CA PHE A 15 24.20 -35.70 27.34
C PHE A 15 25.46 -36.16 26.61
N THR A 16 25.28 -37.19 25.79
CA THR A 16 26.31 -37.61 24.83
C THR A 16 26.48 -36.55 23.73
N LYS A 17 27.59 -36.60 22.99
CA LYS A 17 27.82 -35.65 21.88
C LYS A 17 26.72 -35.73 20.81
N ALA A 18 26.24 -36.94 20.51
CA ALA A 18 25.17 -37.14 19.54
C ALA A 18 23.85 -36.50 20.00
N GLU A 19 23.47 -36.70 21.27
CA GLU A 19 22.27 -36.06 21.85
C GLU A 19 22.40 -34.53 21.91
N GLN A 20 23.61 -34.00 22.15
CA GLN A 20 23.83 -32.56 22.10
C GLN A 20 23.65 -32.01 20.68
N GLU A 21 24.16 -32.71 19.67
CA GLU A 21 24.03 -32.31 18.28
C GLU A 21 22.58 -32.35 17.79
N GLU A 22 21.84 -33.41 18.14
CA GLU A 22 20.40 -33.53 17.87
C GLU A 22 19.61 -32.40 18.54
N ASN A 23 19.87 -32.12 19.82
CA ASN A 23 19.21 -31.02 20.53
C ASN A 23 19.56 -29.65 19.92
N ASN A 24 20.80 -29.46 19.46
CA ASN A 24 21.21 -28.22 18.80
C ASN A 24 20.49 -28.04 17.45
N GLN A 25 20.34 -29.11 16.67
CA GLN A 25 19.58 -29.08 15.42
C GLN A 25 18.09 -28.78 15.70
N ALA A 26 17.48 -29.46 16.67
CA ALA A 26 16.11 -29.20 17.08
C ALA A 26 15.92 -27.73 17.53
N MET A 27 16.87 -27.18 18.29
CA MET A 27 16.85 -25.77 18.70
C MET A 27 16.99 -24.82 17.50
N ALA A 28 17.84 -25.15 16.53
CA ALA A 28 17.99 -24.36 15.31
C ALA A 28 16.69 -24.34 14.49
N HIS A 29 16.05 -25.50 14.30
CA HIS A 29 14.76 -25.59 13.62
C HIS A 29 13.66 -24.82 14.36
N ALA A 30 13.58 -24.93 15.68
CA ALA A 30 12.61 -24.18 16.47
C ALA A 30 12.81 -22.65 16.33
N ARG A 31 14.06 -22.18 16.24
CA ARG A 31 14.36 -20.76 16.02
C ARG A 31 13.91 -20.29 14.63
N ILE A 32 14.15 -21.08 13.59
CA ILE A 32 13.70 -20.77 12.22
C ILE A 32 12.17 -20.65 12.20
N ALA A 33 11.47 -21.63 12.77
CA ALA A 33 10.00 -21.61 12.85
C ALA A 33 9.46 -20.39 13.61
N ILE A 34 10.12 -19.96 14.70
CA ILE A 34 9.74 -18.73 15.40
C ILE A 34 9.90 -17.50 14.49
N THR A 35 11.02 -17.40 13.76
CA THR A 35 11.27 -16.28 12.84
C THR A 35 10.24 -16.25 11.71
N GLU A 36 9.89 -17.39 11.13
CA GLU A 36 8.85 -17.50 10.09
C GLU A 36 7.49 -17.00 10.62
N LEU A 37 7.08 -17.44 11.82
CA LEU A 37 5.82 -16.98 12.44
C LEU A 37 5.82 -15.48 12.75
N GLU A 38 6.96 -14.92 13.16
CA GLU A 38 7.09 -13.47 13.37
C GLU A 38 6.95 -12.68 12.07
N ASP A 39 7.47 -13.21 10.96
CA ASP A 39 7.39 -12.58 9.65
C ASP A 39 5.98 -12.68 9.06
N GLU A 40 5.31 -13.83 9.21
CA GLU A 40 3.88 -13.97 8.88
C GLU A 40 3.02 -12.96 9.65
N LYS A 41 3.26 -12.80 10.96
CA LYS A 41 2.58 -11.81 11.79
C LYS A 41 2.80 -10.39 11.26
N LYS A 42 4.04 -10.03 10.91
CA LYS A 42 4.35 -8.70 10.32
C LYS A 42 3.62 -8.51 8.99
N ALA A 43 3.59 -9.52 8.13
CA ALA A 43 2.88 -9.47 6.85
C ALA A 43 1.38 -9.22 7.04
N VAL A 44 0.74 -9.97 7.96
CA VAL A 44 -0.69 -9.80 8.28
C VAL A 44 -0.96 -8.42 8.87
N MET A 45 -0.14 -7.94 9.82
CA MET A 45 -0.29 -6.59 10.40
C MET A 45 -0.15 -5.49 9.34
N SER A 46 0.79 -5.65 8.39
CA SER A 46 0.98 -4.72 7.28
C SER A 46 -0.27 -4.65 6.39
N GLN A 47 -0.86 -5.79 6.05
CA GLN A 47 -2.11 -5.85 5.28
C GLN A 47 -3.27 -5.16 5.99
N TYR A 48 -3.43 -5.39 7.30
CA TYR A 48 -4.49 -4.73 8.08
C TYR A 48 -4.28 -3.24 8.20
N LYS A 49 -3.03 -2.78 8.38
CA LYS A 49 -2.69 -1.36 8.37
C LYS A 49 -3.10 -0.70 7.05
N ALA A 50 -2.75 -1.32 5.91
CA ALA A 50 -3.15 -0.81 4.60
C ALA A 50 -4.67 -0.69 4.44
N LYS A 51 -5.44 -1.67 4.94
CA LYS A 51 -6.92 -1.61 4.94
C LYS A 51 -7.47 -0.47 5.81
N ILE A 52 -6.89 -0.25 6.99
CA ILE A 52 -7.27 0.85 7.90
C ILE A 52 -6.96 2.21 7.26
N ASP A 53 -5.78 2.36 6.67
CA ASP A 53 -5.36 3.59 6.00
C ASP A 53 -6.28 3.91 4.80
N ALA A 54 -6.66 2.89 4.02
CA ALA A 54 -7.64 3.05 2.94
C ALA A 54 -9.01 3.56 3.45
N LYS A 55 -9.55 2.95 4.51
CA LYS A 55 -10.83 3.38 5.11
C LYS A 55 -10.75 4.77 5.74
N THR A 56 -9.62 5.13 6.32
CA THR A 56 -9.37 6.47 6.83
C THR A 56 -9.33 7.49 5.69
N GLY A 57 -8.73 7.12 4.55
CA GLY A 57 -8.77 7.91 3.31
C GLY A 57 -10.20 8.15 2.83
N ASP A 58 -11.01 7.09 2.72
CA ASP A 58 -12.43 7.17 2.33
C ASP A 58 -13.23 8.09 3.27
N MET A 59 -13.04 7.94 4.57
CA MET A 59 -13.71 8.77 5.60
C MET A 59 -13.35 10.25 5.44
N ASN A 60 -12.07 10.56 5.24
CA ASN A 60 -11.62 11.95 5.05
C ASN A 60 -12.20 12.58 3.78
N LEU A 61 -12.32 11.80 2.70
CA LEU A 61 -12.91 12.24 1.44
C LEU A 61 -14.43 12.50 1.61
N LEU A 62 -15.14 11.63 2.32
CA LEU A 62 -16.55 11.86 2.67
C LEU A 62 -16.74 13.09 3.56
N ALA A 63 -15.87 13.28 4.55
CA ALA A 63 -15.91 14.46 5.41
C ALA A 63 -15.75 15.75 4.60
N ARG A 64 -14.86 15.77 3.60
CA ARG A 64 -14.73 16.90 2.67
C ARG A 64 -16.02 17.14 1.87
N TYR A 65 -16.63 16.10 1.33
CA TYR A 65 -17.91 16.23 0.61
C TYR A 65 -19.03 16.79 1.50
N MET A 66 -19.06 16.40 2.78
CA MET A 66 -20.02 16.95 3.74
C MET A 66 -19.79 18.43 4.03
N ILE A 67 -18.52 18.86 4.11
CA ILE A 67 -18.14 20.26 4.32
C ILE A 67 -18.46 21.10 3.09
N ASP A 68 -18.02 20.64 1.92
CA ASP A 68 -18.12 21.37 0.66
C ASP A 68 -19.58 21.44 0.15
N LYS A 69 -20.41 20.44 0.51
CA LYS A 69 -21.80 20.28 0.04
C LYS A 69 -21.96 20.08 -1.47
N TYR A 70 -20.87 19.88 -2.20
CA TYR A 70 -20.86 19.52 -3.62
C TYR A 70 -19.83 18.42 -3.88
N THR A 71 -20.02 17.69 -4.98
CA THR A 71 -19.07 16.67 -5.44
C THR A 71 -18.90 16.81 -6.95
N THR A 72 -17.67 16.71 -7.43
CA THR A 72 -17.37 16.73 -8.86
C THR A 72 -17.48 15.31 -9.39
N ARG A 73 -18.46 15.06 -10.27
CA ARG A 73 -18.59 13.80 -11.00
C ARG A 73 -18.38 14.05 -12.48
N SER A 74 -17.59 13.21 -13.12
CA SER A 74 -17.45 13.20 -14.57
C SER A 74 -18.57 12.33 -15.15
N LYS A 75 -19.42 12.92 -15.98
CA LYS A 75 -20.49 12.21 -16.71
C LYS A 75 -20.38 12.56 -18.20
N TYR A 76 -20.62 11.58 -19.07
CA TYR A 76 -20.77 11.85 -20.50
C TYR A 76 -22.02 12.69 -20.73
N ALA A 77 -21.91 13.69 -21.60
CA ALA A 77 -23.00 14.60 -21.90
C ALA A 77 -23.04 14.91 -23.39
N LEU A 78 -24.24 14.99 -23.94
CA LEU A 78 -24.48 15.34 -25.33
C LEU A 78 -24.45 16.86 -25.46
N LYS A 79 -23.45 17.36 -26.18
CA LYS A 79 -23.27 18.80 -26.42
C LYS A 79 -24.17 19.25 -27.57
N GLN A 80 -25.20 20.03 -27.28
CA GLN A 80 -26.15 20.56 -28.26
C GLN A 80 -26.05 22.07 -28.38
N LYS A 81 -26.35 22.56 -29.59
CA LYS A 81 -26.31 23.98 -29.93
C LYS A 81 -27.73 24.54 -29.96
N ASN A 82 -28.09 25.35 -28.97
CA ASN A 82 -29.41 25.95 -28.90
C ASN A 82 -29.37 27.36 -29.50
N PHE A 83 -29.78 27.48 -30.77
CA PHE A 83 -29.79 28.76 -31.50
C PHE A 83 -30.84 29.74 -30.97
N THR A 84 -31.91 29.26 -30.34
CA THR A 84 -32.96 30.11 -29.78
C THR A 84 -32.46 30.88 -28.56
N THR A 85 -31.74 30.20 -27.66
CA THR A 85 -31.17 30.81 -26.46
C THR A 85 -29.75 31.33 -26.65
N MET A 86 -29.12 31.03 -27.79
CA MET A 86 -27.72 31.34 -28.11
C MET A 86 -26.73 30.74 -27.09
N MET A 87 -27.01 29.52 -26.62
CA MET A 87 -26.18 28.79 -25.66
C MET A 87 -25.77 27.40 -26.19
N TRP A 88 -24.56 26.97 -25.84
CA TRP A 88 -24.19 25.56 -25.76
C TRP A 88 -24.83 24.93 -24.52
N GLU A 89 -25.52 23.82 -24.71
CA GLU A 89 -26.15 23.04 -23.64
C GLU A 89 -25.51 21.65 -23.61
N TRP A 90 -25.04 21.22 -22.43
CA TRP A 90 -24.56 19.86 -22.20
C TRP A 90 -25.68 19.10 -21.51
N VAL A 91 -26.34 18.23 -22.28
CA VAL A 91 -27.53 17.50 -21.83
C VAL A 91 -27.11 16.10 -21.42
N ASP A 92 -27.60 15.65 -20.28
CA ASP A 92 -27.47 14.28 -19.82
C ASP A 92 -28.26 13.34 -20.76
N GLU A 93 -27.60 12.33 -21.31
CA GLU A 93 -28.20 11.43 -22.29
C GLU A 93 -29.32 10.58 -21.68
N ASP A 94 -29.20 10.21 -20.40
CA ASP A 94 -30.17 9.34 -19.72
C ASP A 94 -31.43 10.09 -19.30
N THR A 95 -31.26 11.29 -18.74
CA THR A 95 -32.31 12.03 -18.05
C THR A 95 -32.86 13.21 -18.86
N GLY A 96 -32.11 13.68 -19.85
CA GLY A 96 -32.40 14.91 -20.57
C GLY A 96 -32.16 16.18 -19.75
N GLU A 97 -31.54 16.09 -18.57
CA GLU A 97 -31.26 17.24 -17.73
C GLU A 97 -30.06 18.05 -18.26
N ILE A 98 -30.14 19.39 -18.20
CA ILE A 98 -29.05 20.26 -18.67
C ILE A 98 -28.01 20.44 -17.57
N LEU A 99 -26.87 19.79 -17.72
CA LEU A 99 -25.77 19.77 -16.75
C LEU A 99 -24.95 21.06 -16.75
N LYS A 100 -24.75 21.66 -17.92
CA LYS A 100 -23.97 22.89 -18.10
C LYS A 100 -24.55 23.73 -19.22
N LYS A 101 -24.44 25.06 -19.09
CA LYS A 101 -24.73 26.03 -20.16
C LYS A 101 -23.56 26.99 -20.35
N GLU A 102 -23.26 27.34 -21.60
CA GLU A 102 -22.21 28.30 -21.94
C GLU A 102 -22.63 29.13 -23.16
N PRO A 103 -22.40 30.45 -23.21
CA PRO A 103 -22.81 31.26 -24.34
C PRO A 103 -22.07 30.88 -25.63
N LEU A 104 -22.78 30.91 -26.77
CA LEU A 104 -22.17 30.67 -28.08
C LEU A 104 -21.16 31.79 -28.41
N MET A 105 -19.94 31.39 -28.75
CA MET A 105 -18.92 32.30 -29.27
C MET A 105 -19.27 32.74 -30.70
N GLY A 106 -18.69 33.85 -31.18
CA GLY A 106 -19.00 34.40 -32.51
C GLY A 106 -18.81 33.41 -33.66
N LYS A 107 -17.81 32.52 -33.55
CA LYS A 107 -17.58 31.44 -34.52
C LYS A 107 -18.71 30.41 -34.51
N ASP A 108 -19.22 30.08 -33.33
CA ASP A 108 -20.33 29.16 -33.19
C ASP A 108 -21.66 29.79 -33.63
N ARG A 109 -21.79 31.11 -33.77
CA ARG A 109 -23.07 31.69 -34.21
C ARG A 109 -23.36 31.48 -35.69
N GLN A 110 -22.34 31.15 -36.47
CA GLN A 110 -22.52 30.79 -37.86
C GLN A 110 -23.30 29.47 -37.92
N GLN A 111 -24.41 29.50 -38.66
CA GLN A 111 -25.06 28.27 -39.08
C GLN A 111 -24.19 27.71 -40.19
N ASP A 112 -23.79 26.45 -40.04
CA ASP A 112 -23.31 25.66 -41.18
C ASP A 112 -24.53 25.47 -42.08
N ILE A 113 -24.81 26.49 -42.91
CA ILE A 113 -25.76 26.35 -43.99
C ILE A 113 -25.10 25.31 -44.89
N PRO A 114 -25.69 24.10 -45.05
CA PRO A 114 -25.14 23.12 -45.96
C PRO A 114 -25.09 23.83 -47.32
N PHE A 115 -23.87 24.05 -47.81
CA PHE A 115 -23.72 24.52 -49.18
C PHE A 115 -24.45 23.48 -50.04
N PRO A 116 -25.42 23.90 -50.87
CA PRO A 116 -26.06 22.96 -51.77
C PRO A 116 -24.92 22.28 -52.52
N GLU A 117 -24.78 20.96 -52.34
CA GLU A 117 -23.78 20.20 -53.07
C GLU A 117 -23.97 20.57 -54.54
N PRO A 118 -22.94 21.07 -55.23
CA PRO A 118 -23.07 21.36 -56.65
C PRO A 118 -23.53 20.05 -57.28
N GLU A 119 -24.79 20.01 -57.70
CA GLU A 119 -25.30 18.92 -58.52
C GLU A 119 -24.24 18.73 -59.60
N LYS A 120 -23.58 17.57 -59.60
CA LYS A 120 -22.51 17.26 -60.55
C LYS A 120 -23.11 17.40 -61.96
N THR A 121 -23.04 18.60 -62.51
CA THR A 121 -23.32 18.89 -63.89
C THR A 121 -22.30 18.06 -64.65
N LYS A 122 -22.81 17.00 -65.27
CA LYS A 122 -22.06 16.10 -66.11
C LYS A 122 -21.23 16.93 -67.11
N ALA A 123 -19.92 16.86 -66.92
CA ALA A 123 -18.88 16.99 -67.93
C ALA A 123 -19.00 18.19 -68.88
N GLU A 124 -18.37 19.30 -68.51
CA GLU A 124 -17.63 20.08 -69.50
C GLU A 124 -16.18 19.58 -69.54
N PRO A 125 -15.58 19.45 -70.74
CA PRO A 125 -14.26 18.85 -70.93
C PRO A 125 -13.12 19.71 -70.33
N PRO A 126 -11.99 19.09 -69.97
CA PRO A 126 -10.88 19.74 -69.28
C PRO A 126 -10.22 20.81 -70.15
N PHE A 127 -10.23 22.06 -69.68
CA PHE A 127 -9.31 23.08 -70.16
C PHE A 127 -7.92 22.77 -69.57
N ASN A 128 -7.06 22.31 -70.45
CA ASN A 128 -5.69 21.89 -70.19
C ASN A 128 -4.75 23.08 -70.44
N GLU A 129 -4.34 23.78 -69.38
CA GLU A 129 -3.18 24.68 -69.38
C GLU A 129 -2.60 24.63 -67.96
N SER A 130 -1.47 23.97 -67.73
CA SER A 130 -0.13 24.45 -68.04
C SER A 130 0.61 24.57 -66.70
N THR A 131 1.33 23.51 -66.36
CA THR A 131 2.62 23.51 -65.65
C THR A 131 3.05 24.82 -65.01
N GLY A 132 2.92 24.89 -63.68
CA GLY A 132 3.69 25.77 -62.82
C GLY A 132 4.21 24.95 -61.66
N GLU A 133 5.48 24.57 -61.72
CA GLU A 133 6.23 23.96 -60.62
C GLU A 133 6.05 24.80 -59.35
N VAL A 134 5.48 24.20 -58.31
CA VAL A 134 5.53 24.78 -56.96
C VAL A 134 6.50 23.94 -56.15
N ALA A 135 7.59 24.60 -55.81
CA ALA A 135 8.73 24.10 -55.07
C ALA A 135 8.33 23.33 -53.81
N THR A 136 8.98 22.19 -53.62
CA THR A 136 9.08 21.49 -52.34
C THR A 136 9.59 22.43 -51.25
N PRO A 137 8.90 22.55 -50.09
CA PRO A 137 9.45 23.28 -48.96
C PRO A 137 10.64 22.51 -48.40
N VAL A 138 11.80 23.17 -48.44
CA VAL A 138 13.06 22.80 -47.81
C VAL A 138 12.82 22.46 -46.34
N GLY A 139 13.23 21.27 -45.93
CA GLY A 139 13.28 20.86 -44.54
C GLY A 139 14.20 21.78 -43.75
N GLY A 140 13.61 22.64 -42.93
CA GLY A 140 14.34 23.40 -41.93
C GLY A 140 14.56 22.51 -40.71
N ASP A 141 15.81 22.19 -40.45
CA ASP A 141 16.26 21.67 -39.15
C ASP A 141 15.81 22.64 -38.06
N VAL A 142 14.83 22.21 -37.28
CA VAL A 142 14.44 22.91 -36.05
C VAL A 142 15.53 22.60 -35.03
N PRO A 143 16.26 23.60 -34.51
CA PRO A 143 17.24 23.35 -33.45
C PRO A 143 16.50 22.80 -32.23
N LEU A 144 16.98 21.66 -31.73
CA LEU A 144 16.57 21.10 -30.44
C LEU A 144 16.70 22.20 -29.38
N THR A 145 15.59 22.82 -28.99
CA THR A 145 15.56 23.71 -27.83
C THR A 145 15.78 22.84 -26.60
N GLU A 146 16.94 23.01 -25.98
CA GLU A 146 17.28 22.42 -24.70
C GLU A 146 16.15 22.65 -23.70
N THR A 147 15.53 21.55 -23.27
CA THR A 147 14.53 21.55 -22.21
C THR A 147 15.18 22.08 -20.94
N PRO A 148 14.68 23.17 -20.32
CA PRO A 148 15.26 23.68 -19.09
C PRO A 148 15.16 22.63 -17.97
N PRO A 149 16.20 22.52 -17.11
CA PRO A 149 16.20 21.55 -16.03
C PRO A 149 15.04 21.82 -15.07
N LEU A 150 14.28 20.76 -14.76
CA LEU A 150 13.22 20.80 -13.77
C LEU A 150 13.80 21.23 -12.41
N PRO A 151 13.13 22.12 -11.66
CA PRO A 151 13.58 22.48 -10.33
C PRO A 151 13.50 21.27 -9.38
N PRO A 152 14.43 21.16 -8.42
CA PRO A 152 14.44 20.07 -7.45
C PRO A 152 13.15 20.09 -6.60
N LEU A 153 12.57 18.90 -6.43
CA LEU A 153 11.28 18.62 -5.77
C LEU A 153 11.28 18.80 -4.23
N GLU A 154 12.23 19.56 -3.68
CA GLU A 154 12.48 19.60 -2.24
C GLU A 154 12.06 20.91 -1.56
N THR A 155 10.79 21.37 -1.65
CA THR A 155 10.36 22.44 -0.73
C THR A 155 8.84 22.68 -0.53
N ILE A 156 7.96 21.66 -0.55
CA ILE A 156 6.51 21.91 -0.30
C ILE A 156 5.89 21.02 0.78
N LEU A 157 6.67 20.53 1.75
CA LEU A 157 6.13 19.68 2.83
C LEU A 157 6.36 20.19 4.24
N ASN A 158 6.59 21.49 4.43
CA ASN A 158 6.63 22.12 5.75
C ASN A 158 5.85 23.43 5.80
N ARG A 159 4.55 23.38 5.48
CA ARG A 159 3.61 24.46 5.86
C ARG A 159 2.67 23.93 6.93
N ASP A 160 2.96 24.36 8.16
CA ASP A 160 2.01 24.65 9.22
C ASP A 160 0.82 23.69 9.33
N ARG A 161 1.03 22.55 10.02
CA ARG A 161 -0.07 21.86 10.68
C ARG A 161 -0.48 22.69 11.90
N PRO A 162 -1.67 23.31 11.94
CA PRO A 162 -2.18 23.90 13.18
C PRO A 162 -2.35 22.78 14.20
N ALA A 163 -1.82 22.97 15.40
CA ALA A 163 -2.06 22.11 16.54
C ALA A 163 -3.57 22.10 16.84
N LEU A 164 -4.25 20.99 16.55
CA LEU A 164 -5.64 20.79 16.93
C LEU A 164 -5.68 20.44 18.44
N PRO A 165 -6.40 21.20 19.28
CA PRO A 165 -6.67 20.83 20.66
C PRO A 165 -7.91 19.96 20.69
N PHE A 166 -7.75 18.65 20.57
CA PHE A 166 -8.82 17.71 20.88
C PHE A 166 -8.27 16.59 21.75
N ASP A 167 -8.25 16.84 23.07
CA ASP A 167 -8.32 15.78 24.07
C ASP A 167 -9.73 15.18 23.97
N VAL A 168 -9.92 14.24 23.04
CA VAL A 168 -11.08 13.35 23.08
C VAL A 168 -10.82 12.37 24.20
N VAL A 169 -11.31 12.71 25.39
CA VAL A 169 -11.48 11.78 26.50
C VAL A 169 -12.51 10.75 26.04
N VAL A 170 -12.03 9.66 25.43
CA VAL A 170 -12.83 8.46 25.20
C VAL A 170 -13.12 7.89 26.58
N THR A 171 -14.31 8.16 27.09
CA THR A 171 -14.82 7.43 28.26
C THR A 171 -15.05 5.99 27.82
N PRO A 172 -14.56 4.99 28.58
CA PRO A 172 -14.84 3.61 28.28
C PRO A 172 -16.34 3.37 28.50
N THR A 173 -17.10 3.37 27.42
CA THR A 173 -18.46 2.84 27.41
C THR A 173 -18.37 1.37 27.82
N GLU A 174 -19.12 1.03 28.86
CA GLU A 174 -19.28 -0.30 29.44
C GLU A 174 -19.43 -1.35 28.34
N VAL A 175 -18.36 -2.14 28.14
CA VAL A 175 -18.44 -3.40 27.42
C VAL A 175 -19.06 -4.36 28.41
N GLU A 176 -20.38 -4.49 28.36
CA GLU A 176 -21.11 -5.46 29.15
C GLU A 176 -20.53 -6.86 28.92
N ASP A 177 -20.34 -7.55 30.03
CA ASP A 177 -19.76 -8.87 30.17
C ASP A 177 -20.45 -9.92 29.28
N LEU A 178 -19.82 -10.24 28.14
CA LEU A 178 -19.92 -11.57 27.54
C LEU A 178 -18.73 -12.41 27.99
N ASN A 179 -18.55 -12.49 29.32
CA ASN A 179 -17.83 -13.59 29.97
C ASN A 179 -18.73 -14.83 29.88
N ASN A 180 -18.72 -15.49 28.72
CA ASN A 180 -19.05 -16.90 28.66
C ASN A 180 -17.98 -17.62 29.49
N GLY A 181 -18.41 -18.23 30.59
CA GLY A 181 -17.55 -18.94 31.54
C GLY A 181 -16.65 -19.95 30.84
N ASP A 182 -15.42 -19.54 30.59
CA ASP A 182 -14.29 -20.42 30.37
C ASP A 182 -13.59 -20.54 31.72
N ASP A 183 -14.16 -21.39 32.58
CA ASP A 183 -13.52 -21.82 33.82
C ASP A 183 -12.18 -22.41 33.40
N GLY A 184 -11.09 -21.65 33.57
CA GLY A 184 -9.72 -21.93 33.12
C GLY A 184 -9.11 -23.22 33.66
N ARG A 185 -9.76 -24.34 33.38
CA ARG A 185 -9.35 -25.69 33.68
C ARG A 185 -8.56 -26.15 32.48
N VAL A 186 -7.26 -25.94 32.57
CA VAL A 186 -6.30 -26.53 31.62
C VAL A 186 -6.57 -28.04 31.58
N PRO A 187 -6.88 -28.62 30.40
CA PRO A 187 -7.11 -30.06 30.29
C PRO A 187 -5.79 -30.79 30.55
N ASP A 188 -5.59 -31.23 31.79
CA ASP A 188 -4.41 -31.99 32.24
C ASP A 188 -4.42 -33.45 31.76
N SER A 189 -5.45 -33.86 31.01
CA SER A 189 -5.58 -35.22 30.49
C SER A 189 -5.45 -35.25 28.96
N VAL A 190 -4.57 -36.11 28.45
CA VAL A 190 -4.35 -36.35 27.01
C VAL A 190 -5.65 -36.77 26.29
N GLN A 191 -6.66 -37.24 27.03
CA GLN A 191 -7.96 -37.62 26.49
C GLN A 191 -8.86 -36.41 26.15
N ASP A 192 -8.73 -35.30 26.87
CA ASP A 192 -9.53 -34.08 26.60
C ASP A 192 -9.06 -33.36 25.33
N ILE A 193 -7.78 -33.47 24.99
CA ILE A 193 -7.20 -32.92 23.74
C ILE A 193 -7.72 -33.69 22.50
N LEU A 194 -8.04 -34.98 22.65
CA LEU A 194 -8.60 -35.80 21.56
C LEU A 194 -10.07 -35.46 21.29
N LEU A 195 -10.87 -35.17 22.32
CA LEU A 195 -12.28 -34.78 22.14
C LEU A 195 -12.44 -33.41 21.46
N LEU A 196 -11.53 -32.46 21.74
CA LEU A 196 -11.54 -31.14 21.11
C LEU A 196 -11.19 -31.19 19.61
N LYS A 197 -10.36 -32.15 19.17
CA LYS A 197 -10.04 -32.32 17.74
C LYS A 197 -11.24 -32.84 16.93
N GLU A 198 -12.10 -33.66 17.53
CA GLU A 198 -13.30 -34.20 16.87
C GLU A 198 -14.41 -33.14 16.74
N ALA A 199 -14.55 -32.25 17.73
CA ALA A 199 -15.58 -31.20 17.73
C ALA A 199 -15.34 -30.08 16.70
N PHE A 200 -14.08 -29.81 16.34
CA PHE A 200 -13.72 -28.72 15.42
C PHE A 200 -13.54 -29.15 13.95
N GLY A 201 -13.80 -30.41 13.60
CA GLY A 201 -13.78 -30.86 12.21
C GLY A 201 -12.44 -30.64 11.51
N LEU A 202 -11.33 -30.64 12.26
CA LEU A 202 -10.00 -30.56 11.67
C LEU A 202 -9.69 -31.92 11.02
N PRO A 203 -9.29 -31.95 9.74
CA PRO A 203 -8.99 -33.20 9.06
C PRO A 203 -7.85 -33.91 9.80
N SER A 204 -8.09 -35.18 10.16
CA SER A 204 -7.06 -36.08 10.69
C SER A 204 -6.01 -36.28 9.61
N GLY A 205 -5.00 -35.40 9.60
CA GLY A 205 -3.88 -35.47 8.67
C GLY A 205 -3.09 -36.75 8.95
N GLU A 206 -3.34 -37.77 8.13
CA GLU A 206 -2.43 -38.89 7.96
C GLU A 206 -1.08 -38.33 7.50
N THR A 207 -0.05 -38.53 8.31
CA THR A 207 1.33 -38.21 7.94
C THR A 207 1.75 -39.17 6.83
N SER A 208 1.48 -38.79 5.58
CA SER A 208 2.07 -39.38 4.40
C SER A 208 3.52 -38.90 4.30
N THR A 209 4.44 -39.71 4.80
CA THR A 209 5.86 -39.60 4.48
C THR A 209 6.06 -40.11 3.06
N ASP A 210 6.06 -39.21 2.08
CA ASP A 210 6.70 -39.48 0.79
C ASP A 210 7.80 -38.46 0.56
N GLU A 211 9.03 -38.97 0.68
CA GLU A 211 10.25 -38.40 0.17
C GLU A 211 10.13 -38.21 -1.35
N THR A 212 10.36 -36.99 -1.84
CA THR A 212 11.14 -36.81 -3.08
C THR A 212 11.90 -35.50 -3.00
N THR A 213 13.20 -35.68 -2.80
CA THR A 213 14.29 -34.76 -3.11
C THR A 213 14.14 -34.10 -4.49
N SER A 214 14.20 -32.77 -4.53
CA SER A 214 14.68 -32.03 -5.70
C SER A 214 15.56 -30.89 -5.20
N THR A 215 16.85 -31.17 -5.18
CA THR A 215 17.93 -30.21 -4.95
C THR A 215 18.02 -29.35 -6.20
N GLU A 216 17.49 -28.13 -6.16
CA GLU A 216 17.87 -27.10 -7.12
C GLU A 216 19.05 -26.33 -6.53
N ASP A 217 20.20 -26.53 -7.17
CA ASP A 217 21.44 -25.80 -6.91
C ASP A 217 21.22 -24.31 -7.20
N GLU A 218 20.97 -23.52 -6.15
CA GLU A 218 21.01 -22.08 -6.22
C GLU A 218 22.46 -21.62 -6.00
N GLU A 219 23.10 -21.18 -7.09
CA GLU A 219 24.42 -20.58 -7.08
C GLU A 219 24.40 -19.32 -6.21
N VAL A 220 24.87 -19.45 -4.96
CA VAL A 220 25.12 -18.33 -4.05
C VAL A 220 26.25 -17.49 -4.63
N GLU A 221 25.89 -16.36 -5.24
CA GLU A 221 26.81 -15.28 -5.56
C GLU A 221 27.53 -14.85 -4.28
N LYS A 222 28.83 -15.14 -4.22
CA LYS A 222 29.74 -14.59 -3.21
C LYS A 222 29.83 -13.08 -3.42
N SER A 223 29.02 -12.32 -2.70
CA SER A 223 29.25 -10.88 -2.55
C SER A 223 30.50 -10.71 -1.68
N ASP A 224 31.56 -10.17 -2.28
CA ASP A 224 32.76 -9.71 -1.61
C ASP A 224 32.41 -8.60 -0.62
N ASN A 225 32.04 -9.00 0.60
CA ASN A 225 31.89 -8.09 1.72
C ASN A 225 33.30 -7.85 2.26
N GLU A 226 33.98 -6.84 1.70
CA GLU A 226 35.24 -6.32 2.21
C GLU A 226 35.05 -5.98 3.69
N GLY A 227 35.64 -6.81 4.54
CA GLY A 227 35.63 -6.64 5.98
C GLY A 227 36.26 -5.30 6.32
N ALA A 228 35.45 -4.36 6.79
CA ALA A 228 35.94 -3.25 7.57
C ALA A 228 36.57 -3.85 8.84
N ASP A 229 37.90 -3.83 8.90
CA ASP A 229 38.69 -4.17 10.08
C ASP A 229 38.19 -3.34 11.27
N PHE A 230 37.28 -3.93 12.05
CA PHE A 230 36.76 -3.34 13.26
C PHE A 230 37.82 -3.52 14.34
N ASP A 231 38.66 -2.50 14.52
CA ASP A 231 39.65 -2.37 15.60
C ASP A 231 38.95 -2.53 16.98
N ALA A 232 38.86 -3.76 17.47
CA ALA A 232 38.24 -4.10 18.76
C ALA A 232 38.95 -3.44 19.96
N ASP A 233 40.17 -2.93 19.78
CA ASP A 233 40.98 -2.32 20.83
C ASP A 233 40.63 -0.84 21.13
N LYS A 234 39.68 -0.24 20.40
CA LYS A 234 39.23 1.14 20.65
C LYS A 234 37.95 1.25 21.49
N TYR A 235 37.35 0.15 21.92
CA TYR A 235 36.20 0.22 22.81
C TYR A 235 36.63 0.55 24.24
N ASN A 236 36.51 1.82 24.63
CA ASN A 236 36.70 2.26 26.00
C ASN A 236 35.36 2.20 26.76
N PRO A 237 35.13 1.23 27.65
CA PRO A 237 33.86 1.07 28.36
C PRO A 237 33.56 2.23 29.33
N GLU A 238 34.49 3.15 29.56
CA GLU A 238 34.26 4.33 30.41
C GLU A 238 33.49 5.46 29.72
N ASP A 239 33.44 5.52 28.38
CA ASP A 239 32.72 6.59 27.68
C ASP A 239 31.19 6.40 27.72
N ASP A 240 30.70 5.19 27.97
CA ASP A 240 29.28 4.85 27.98
C ASP A 240 28.56 5.23 29.30
N GLN A 241 29.28 5.74 30.29
CA GLN A 241 28.69 6.24 31.55
C GLN A 241 28.33 7.72 31.54
N LYS A 242 28.62 8.47 30.46
CA LYS A 242 28.10 9.83 30.31
C LYS A 242 26.62 9.79 29.96
N LYS A 243 25.77 9.69 31.00
CA LYS A 243 24.33 9.98 30.89
C LYS A 243 24.15 11.28 30.09
N PRO A 244 23.39 11.26 28.98
CA PRO A 244 23.13 12.48 28.24
C PRO A 244 22.48 13.48 29.18
N GLU A 245 23.15 14.62 29.40
CA GLU A 245 22.59 15.70 30.19
C GLU A 245 21.25 16.11 29.55
N PRO A 246 20.16 16.22 30.33
CA PRO A 246 18.88 16.65 29.78
C PRO A 246 19.05 18.03 29.16
N PRO A 247 18.45 18.28 27.97
CA PRO A 247 18.61 19.54 27.26
C PRO A 247 18.18 20.69 28.17
N LYS A 248 19.10 21.63 28.41
CA LYS A 248 18.85 22.84 29.20
C LYS A 248 17.68 23.59 28.55
N ARG A 249 16.54 23.63 29.24
CA ARG A 249 15.36 24.40 28.80
C ARG A 249 15.80 25.87 28.67
N GLY A 250 15.81 26.37 27.43
CA GLY A 250 16.14 27.76 27.16
C GLY A 250 15.19 28.72 27.88
N PRO A 251 15.62 29.97 28.12
CA PRO A 251 14.82 30.96 28.82
C PRO A 251 13.48 31.17 28.10
N GLY A 252 12.38 30.95 28.83
CA GLY A 252 11.03 31.08 28.31
C GLY A 252 10.81 32.46 27.70
N ARG A 253 10.36 32.50 26.45
CA ARG A 253 9.99 33.76 25.80
C ARG A 253 8.84 34.41 26.61
N PRO A 254 8.93 35.72 26.91
CA PRO A 254 7.81 36.43 27.51
C PRO A 254 6.63 36.44 26.54
N ARG A 255 5.45 36.07 27.04
CA ARG A 255 4.19 36.21 26.31
C ARG A 255 3.89 37.70 26.15
N LYS A 256 3.62 38.13 24.91
CA LYS A 256 3.05 39.44 24.60
C LYS A 256 1.53 39.37 24.70
#